data_AF-A0A1Q5R4F8-F1
#
_entry.id   AF-A0A1Q5R4F8-F1
#
_cell.length_a   1.000
_cell.length_b   1.000
_cell.length_c   1.000
_cell.angle_alpha   90.00
_cell.angle_beta   90.00
_cell.angle_gamma   90.00
#
_symmetry.space_group_name_H-M   'P 1'
#
loop_
_entity.id
_entity.type
_entity.pdbx_description
1 polymer ?
#
loop_
_entity_poly.entity_id
_entity_poly.type
_entity_poly.pdbx_seq_one_letter_code
_entity_poly.pdbx_strand_id
1 'polypeptide(L)'
;MLREKGYGGLADTGWGFSLDGAPLTGLKTGTYVYVDRPAGQHQFVAEEAGFPGVTRNDFSARSGETLFFVARVSERKNAVIANASTGVLGYGLTLAMTSGYKNQGPMDFLALDETAARTTIAELKLAQ
;
A
#
# COMPACT_ATOMS: atom_id res chain seq x y z
N MET A 1 -13.29 -4.80 13.56
CA MET A 1 -13.38 -3.78 12.49
C MET A 1 -11.99 -3.22 12.24
N LEU A 2 -11.32 -3.66 11.17
CA LEU A 2 -9.97 -3.20 10.81
C LEU A 2 -10.10 -2.04 9.82
N ARG A 3 -10.55 -0.86 10.30
CA ARG A 3 -10.48 0.37 9.51
C ARG A 3 -9.08 0.94 9.69
N GLU A 4 -8.11 0.46 8.90
CA GLU A 4 -6.81 1.14 8.82
C GLU A 4 -7.05 2.54 8.23
N LYS A 5 -6.89 3.55 9.08
CA LYS A 5 -7.07 4.96 8.75
C LYS A 5 -5.81 5.45 8.05
N GLY A 6 -5.77 5.31 6.71
CA GLY A 6 -4.64 5.77 5.89
C GLY A 6 -4.61 7.28 5.64
N TYR A 7 -5.75 7.96 5.67
CA TYR A 7 -5.84 9.40 5.44
C TYR A 7 -6.83 10.06 6.40
N GLY A 8 -6.32 10.75 7.41
CA GLY A 8 -7.08 11.73 8.19
C GLY A 8 -6.74 13.13 7.70
N GLY A 9 -7.47 13.66 6.71
CA GLY A 9 -7.27 15.01 6.19
C GLY A 9 -8.01 15.28 4.87
N LEU A 10 -8.13 16.55 4.48
CA LEU A 10 -8.89 17.08 3.33
C LEU A 10 -8.43 16.61 1.93
N ALA A 11 -7.49 15.67 1.84
CA ALA A 11 -6.92 15.20 0.59
C ALA A 11 -6.61 13.68 0.67
N ASP A 12 -7.63 12.83 0.46
CA ASP A 12 -7.42 11.42 0.09
C ASP A 12 -7.06 11.37 -1.41
N THR A 13 -5.86 11.86 -1.70
CA THR A 13 -5.22 11.68 -3.01
C THR A 13 -4.92 10.18 -3.12
N GLY A 14 -5.62 9.49 -4.02
CA GLY A 14 -5.54 8.03 -4.12
C GLY A 14 -4.12 7.49 -4.14
N TRP A 15 -3.98 6.24 -3.70
CA TRP A 15 -2.69 5.59 -3.52
C TRP A 15 -2.04 5.37 -4.88
N GLY A 16 -0.83 5.91 -5.07
CA GLY A 16 -0.05 5.75 -6.30
C GLY A 16 0.78 4.46 -6.27
N PHE A 17 0.42 3.49 -7.10
CA PHE A 17 1.23 2.30 -7.35
C PHE A 17 0.95 1.75 -8.76
N SER A 18 1.81 0.84 -9.21
CA SER A 18 1.70 0.18 -10.49
C SER A 18 1.74 -1.34 -10.34
N LEU A 19 1.15 -2.03 -11.31
CA LEU A 19 1.24 -3.48 -11.49
C LEU A 19 1.85 -3.75 -12.86
N ASP A 20 3.03 -4.36 -12.87
CA ASP A 20 3.81 -4.65 -14.08
C ASP A 20 4.11 -3.38 -14.91
N GLY A 21 4.38 -2.27 -14.22
CA GLY A 21 4.64 -0.96 -14.83
C GLY A 21 3.39 -0.20 -15.27
N ALA A 22 2.20 -0.80 -15.26
CA ALA A 22 0.95 -0.11 -15.53
C ALA A 22 0.40 0.53 -14.24
N PRO A 23 0.16 1.86 -14.21
CA PRO A 23 -0.43 2.52 -13.04
C PRO A 23 -1.81 1.95 -12.70
N LEU A 24 -2.04 1.66 -11.42
CA LEU A 24 -3.36 1.31 -10.90
C LEU A 24 -3.94 2.52 -10.18
N THR A 25 -5.07 3.02 -10.69
CA THR A 25 -5.75 4.21 -10.16
C THR A 25 -7.06 3.82 -9.47
N GLY A 26 -7.51 4.66 -8.54
CA GLY A 26 -8.82 4.49 -7.89
C GLY A 26 -8.79 3.76 -6.55
N LEU A 27 -7.62 3.25 -6.13
CA LEU A 27 -7.43 2.80 -4.76
C LEU A 27 -7.33 4.03 -3.84
N LYS A 28 -8.19 4.08 -2.84
CA LYS A 28 -8.35 5.10 -1.81
C LYS A 28 -8.65 4.41 -0.48
N THR A 29 -8.62 5.16 0.62
CA THR A 29 -9.01 4.58 1.91
C THR A 29 -10.46 4.11 1.84
N GLY A 30 -10.70 2.82 2.11
CA GLY A 30 -12.05 2.26 2.05
C GLY A 30 -12.57 1.99 0.63
N THR A 31 -11.71 1.92 -0.39
CA THR A 31 -12.07 1.43 -1.71
C THR A 31 -11.28 0.18 -2.06
N TYR A 32 -11.64 -0.45 -3.17
CA TYR A 32 -10.90 -1.57 -3.74
C TYR A 32 -10.82 -1.39 -5.26
N VAL A 33 -9.81 -2.01 -5.87
CA VAL A 33 -9.66 -2.10 -7.32
C VAL A 33 -9.44 -3.55 -7.70
N TYR A 34 -9.83 -3.93 -8.91
CA TYR A 34 -9.57 -5.24 -9.48
C TYR A 34 -8.93 -5.08 -10.85
N VAL A 35 -8.07 -6.03 -11.21
CA VAL A 35 -7.37 -6.05 -12.50
C VAL A 35 -7.09 -7.49 -12.86
N ASP A 36 -7.43 -7.87 -14.09
CA ASP A 36 -7.08 -9.18 -14.62
C ASP A 36 -5.66 -9.18 -15.16
N ARG A 37 -4.93 -10.26 -14.87
CA ARG A 37 -3.58 -10.51 -15.39
C ARG A 37 -3.45 -11.94 -15.92
N PRO A 38 -2.62 -12.15 -16.96
CA PRO A 38 -2.24 -13.49 -17.38
C PRO A 38 -1.60 -14.27 -16.23
N ALA A 39 -1.60 -15.61 -16.29
CA ALA A 39 -0.80 -16.39 -15.36
C ALA A 39 0.70 -16.09 -15.54
N GLY A 40 1.46 -16.03 -14.44
CA GLY A 40 2.87 -15.70 -14.48
C GLY A 40 3.37 -14.94 -13.25
N GLN A 41 4.56 -14.37 -13.38
CA GLN A 41 5.15 -13.50 -12.36
C GLN A 41 4.69 -12.07 -12.57
N HIS A 42 4.36 -11.41 -11.46
CA HIS A 42 3.89 -10.04 -11.42
C HIS A 42 4.56 -9.27 -10.30
N GLN A 43 4.60 -7.95 -10.44
CA GLN A 43 5.18 -7.08 -9.43
C GLN A 43 4.30 -5.86 -9.19
N PHE A 44 3.97 -5.62 -7.92
CA PHE A 44 3.53 -4.29 -7.48
C PHE A 44 4.74 -3.40 -7.23
N VAL A 45 4.67 -2.16 -7.69
CA VAL A 45 5.66 -1.11 -7.41
C VAL A 45 4.95 0.13 -6.88
N ALA A 46 5.31 0.59 -5.69
CA ALA A 46 4.78 1.82 -5.11
C ALA A 46 5.91 2.81 -4.78
N GLU A 47 5.71 4.05 -5.22
CA GLU A 47 6.60 5.20 -5.03
C GLU A 47 5.73 6.42 -4.74
N GLU A 48 6.26 7.38 -3.98
CA GLU A 48 5.54 8.59 -3.62
C GLU A 48 6.44 9.80 -3.67
N ALA A 49 5.97 10.87 -4.32
CA ALA A 49 6.72 12.11 -4.44
C ALA A 49 7.03 12.67 -3.04
N GLY A 50 8.31 12.94 -2.78
CA GLY A 50 8.76 13.46 -1.48
C GLY A 50 8.97 12.40 -0.40
N PHE A 51 8.71 11.11 -0.68
CA PHE A 51 9.08 10.02 0.21
C PHE A 51 10.25 9.22 -0.39
N PRO A 52 11.39 9.09 0.30
CA PRO A 52 12.53 8.36 -0.24
C PRO A 52 12.28 6.84 -0.18
N GLY A 53 12.45 6.14 -1.29
CA GLY A 53 12.40 4.68 -1.37
C GLY A 53 11.22 4.13 -2.15
N VAL A 54 11.25 2.82 -2.40
CA VAL A 54 10.32 2.12 -3.30
C VAL A 54 9.87 0.84 -2.63
N THR A 55 8.58 0.52 -2.73
CA THR A 55 8.05 -0.79 -2.35
C THR A 55 7.99 -1.63 -3.60
N ARG A 56 8.54 -2.84 -3.53
CA ARG A 56 8.36 -3.88 -4.55
C ARG A 56 7.77 -5.11 -3.88
N ASN A 57 6.69 -5.64 -4.43
CA ASN A 57 6.10 -6.89 -3.98
C ASN A 57 5.89 -7.81 -5.18
N ASP A 58 6.72 -8.84 -5.26
CA ASP A 58 6.65 -9.88 -6.29
C ASP A 58 5.65 -10.96 -5.89
N PHE A 59 4.86 -11.43 -6.84
CA PHE A 59 3.92 -12.52 -6.64
C PHE A 59 3.67 -13.29 -7.94
N SER A 60 3.28 -14.56 -7.82
CA SER A 60 2.90 -15.40 -8.96
C SER A 60 1.40 -15.63 -8.99
N ALA A 61 0.77 -15.48 -10.15
CA ALA A 61 -0.63 -15.81 -10.36
C ALA A 61 -0.79 -17.05 -11.24
N ARG A 62 -1.75 -17.92 -10.91
CA ARG A 62 -2.16 -19.06 -11.74
C ARG A 62 -3.40 -18.72 -12.56
N SER A 63 -3.62 -19.46 -13.65
CA SER A 63 -4.80 -19.28 -14.49
C SER A 63 -6.08 -19.57 -13.69
N GLY A 64 -7.02 -18.63 -13.70
CA GLY A 64 -8.30 -18.73 -12.96
C GLY A 64 -8.21 -18.46 -11.46
N GLU A 65 -7.03 -18.08 -10.95
CA GLU A 65 -6.83 -17.73 -9.55
C GLU A 65 -7.21 -16.25 -9.31
N THR A 66 -7.82 -15.97 -8.15
CA THR A 66 -7.99 -14.61 -7.66
C THR A 66 -7.12 -14.41 -6.44
N LEU A 67 -6.14 -13.52 -6.53
CA LEU A 67 -5.27 -13.14 -5.42
C LEU A 67 -5.78 -11.84 -4.80
N PHE A 68 -5.71 -11.77 -3.47
CA PHE A 68 -6.19 -10.62 -2.72
C PHE A 68 -5.05 -9.97 -1.95
N PHE A 69 -4.98 -8.64 -2.02
CA PHE A 69 -3.98 -7.86 -1.31
C PHE A 69 -4.64 -6.67 -0.61
N VAL A 70 -4.17 -6.38 0.60
CA VAL A 70 -4.42 -5.09 1.28
C VAL A 70 -3.22 -4.20 1.07
N ALA A 71 -3.48 -2.99 0.62
CA ALA A 71 -2.48 -1.94 0.54
C ALA A 71 -2.64 -1.03 1.76
N ARG A 72 -1.53 -0.74 2.45
CA ARG A 72 -1.51 0.13 3.63
C ARG A 72 -0.26 0.98 3.69
N VAL A 73 -0.25 2.01 4.53
CA VAL A 73 0.95 2.81 4.78
C VAL A 73 2.00 1.91 5.44
N SER A 74 3.24 1.94 4.93
CA SER A 74 4.32 1.13 5.52
C SER A 74 4.68 1.61 6.92
N GLU A 75 5.16 0.70 7.77
CA GLU A 75 5.64 1.06 9.11
C GLU A 75 6.73 2.14 9.07
N ARG A 76 7.62 2.08 8.07
CA ARG A 76 8.65 3.08 7.85
C ARG A 76 8.05 4.45 7.56
N LYS A 77 7.05 4.53 6.66
CA LYS A 77 6.38 5.80 6.35
C LYS A 77 5.63 6.35 7.57
N ASN A 78 4.96 5.50 8.34
CA ASN A 78 4.33 5.90 9.61
C ASN A 78 5.35 6.48 10.60
N ALA A 79 6.51 5.84 10.76
CA ALA A 79 7.58 6.33 11.63
C ALA A 79 8.13 7.68 11.14
N VAL A 80 8.32 7.86 9.83
CA VAL A 80 8.76 9.13 9.25
C VAL A 80 7.73 10.24 9.48
N ILE A 81 6.44 9.98 9.25
CA ILE A 81 5.36 10.97 9.47
C ILE A 81 5.28 11.36 10.95
N ALA A 82 5.32 10.39 11.87
CA ALA A 82 5.25 10.65 13.30
C ALA A 82 6.39 11.59 13.76
N ASN A 83 7.60 11.38 13.24
CA ASN A 83 8.78 12.18 13.58
C ASN A 83 8.92 13.48 12.77
N ALA A 84 8.22 13.64 11.65
CA ALA A 84 8.27 14.87 10.84
C ALA A 84 7.81 16.12 11.63
N SER A 85 7.00 15.93 12.68
CA SER A 85 6.60 16.98 13.63
C SER A 85 7.77 17.61 14.41
N THR A 86 8.97 16.99 14.37
CA THR A 86 10.17 17.44 15.11
C THR A 86 11.15 18.30 14.27
N GLY A 87 10.79 18.63 13.02
CA GLY A 87 11.59 19.48 12.13
C GLY A 87 12.64 18.75 11.28
N VAL A 88 13.39 19.51 10.47
CA VAL A 88 14.33 18.97 9.45
C VAL A 88 15.43 18.09 10.03
N LEU A 89 15.96 18.44 11.21
CA LEU A 89 16.94 17.62 11.94
C LEU A 89 16.36 16.26 12.37
N GLY A 90 15.10 16.22 12.81
CA GLY A 90 14.41 14.99 13.17
C GLY A 90 14.11 14.08 11.98
N TYR A 91 13.83 14.67 10.81
CA TYR A 91 13.64 13.91 9.57
C TYR A 91 14.92 13.16 9.15
N GLY A 92 16.08 13.84 9.18
CA GLY A 92 17.37 13.22 8.84
C GLY A 92 17.78 12.07 9.77
N LEU A 93 17.60 12.23 11.08
CA LEU A 93 17.86 11.17 12.06
C LEU A 93 16.92 9.97 11.88
N THR A 94 15.64 10.22 11.57
CA THR A 94 14.65 9.16 11.34
C THR A 94 14.97 8.33 10.09
N LEU A 95 15.48 8.95 9.02
CA LEU A 95 15.90 8.22 7.82
C LEU A 95 17.04 7.23 8.11
N ALA A 96 18.01 7.63 8.93
CA ALA A 96 19.11 6.74 9.33
C ALA A 96 18.61 5.57 10.19
N MET A 97 17.72 5.84 11.16
CA MET A 97 17.14 4.82 12.04
C MET A 97 16.22 3.85 11.30
N THR A 98 15.51 4.31 10.27
CA THR A 98 14.55 3.49 9.52
C THR A 98 15.17 2.68 8.38
N SER A 99 16.49 2.73 8.20
CA SER A 99 17.21 1.89 7.23
C SER A 99 17.08 0.39 7.52
N GLY A 100 16.80 0.00 8.77
CA GLY A 100 16.58 -1.39 9.18
C GLY A 100 15.19 -1.96 8.86
N TYR A 101 14.25 -1.16 8.38
CA TYR A 101 12.93 -1.67 7.99
C TYR A 101 13.02 -2.53 6.73
N LYS A 102 12.31 -3.67 6.71
CA LYS A 102 12.32 -4.58 5.55
C LYS A 102 11.79 -3.92 4.28
N ASN A 103 10.74 -3.11 4.42
CA ASN A 103 10.18 -2.33 3.32
C ASN A 103 10.68 -0.88 3.41
N GLN A 104 11.37 -0.45 2.37
CA GLN A 104 11.87 0.91 2.26
C GLN A 104 10.91 1.84 1.51
N GLY A 105 9.79 1.37 0.95
CA GLY A 105 8.85 2.25 0.26
C GLY A 105 7.68 2.73 1.12
N PRO A 106 6.75 3.49 0.49
CA PRO A 106 5.67 4.18 1.18
C PRO A 106 4.52 3.25 1.61
N MET A 107 4.40 2.06 1.01
CA MET A 107 3.24 1.19 1.17
C MET A 107 3.62 -0.25 1.47
N ASP A 108 2.86 -0.99 2.26
CA ASP A 108 2.95 -2.45 2.29
C ASP A 108 1.83 -3.05 1.42
N PHE A 109 2.13 -4.16 0.75
CA PHE A 109 1.13 -5.03 0.13
C PHE A 109 1.09 -6.34 0.89
N LEU A 110 -0.02 -6.61 1.57
CA LEU A 110 -0.21 -7.82 2.37
C LEU A 110 -1.18 -8.75 1.67
N ALA A 111 -0.73 -9.97 1.37
CA ALA A 111 -1.63 -11.00 0.85
C ALA A 111 -2.70 -11.35 1.89
N LEU A 112 -3.95 -11.48 1.43
CA LEU A 112 -5.07 -11.98 2.21
C LEU A 112 -5.52 -13.34 1.70
N ASP A 113 -6.02 -14.17 2.62
CA ASP A 113 -6.83 -15.31 2.22
C ASP A 113 -8.18 -14.84 1.67
N GLU A 114 -8.80 -15.70 0.87
CA GLU A 114 -10.05 -15.41 0.17
C GLU A 114 -11.21 -15.09 1.13
N THR A 115 -11.26 -15.74 2.31
CA THR A 115 -12.37 -15.54 3.25
C THR A 115 -12.29 -14.15 3.87
N ALA A 116 -11.11 -13.76 4.33
CA ALA A 116 -10.84 -12.43 4.87
C ALA A 116 -11.07 -11.34 3.80
N ALA A 117 -10.60 -11.59 2.57
CA ALA A 117 -10.75 -10.64 1.48
C ALA A 117 -12.21 -10.43 1.07
N ARG A 118 -12.99 -11.51 0.91
CA ARG A 118 -14.41 -11.42 0.56
C ARG A 118 -15.22 -10.70 1.63
N THR A 119 -14.94 -10.97 2.90
CA THR A 119 -15.56 -10.27 4.03
C THR A 119 -15.28 -8.77 3.95
N THR A 120 -14.00 -8.41 3.77
CA THR A 120 -13.58 -7.01 3.65
C THR A 120 -14.25 -6.31 2.47
N ILE A 121 -14.25 -6.93 1.28
CA ILE A 121 -14.87 -6.36 0.08
C ILE A 121 -16.39 -6.19 0.27
N ALA A 122 -17.06 -7.14 0.93
CA ALA A 122 -18.48 -7.01 1.22
C ALA A 122 -18.76 -5.82 2.14
N GLU A 123 -17.95 -5.62 3.18
CA GLU A 123 -18.05 -4.44 4.05
C GLU A 123 -17.81 -3.13 3.28
N LEU A 124 -16.82 -3.10 2.38
CA LEU A 124 -16.54 -1.92 1.56
C LEU A 124 -17.69 -1.59 0.59
N LYS A 125 -18.33 -2.61 0.01
CA LYS A 125 -19.51 -2.43 -0.86
C LYS A 125 -20.72 -1.88 -0.11
N LEU A 126 -20.92 -2.27 1.15
CA LEU A 126 -22.01 -1.74 1.99
C LEU A 126 -21.81 -0.27 2.38
N ALA A 127 -20.58 0.23 2.29
CA ALA A 127 -20.22 1.61 2.65
C ALA A 127 -20.21 2.58 1.45
N GLN A 128 -20.50 2.10 0.24
CA GLN A 128 -20.69 2.89 -0.99
C GLN A 128 -22.16 3.28 -1.17
#